data_AF-A0A8J1TY26-F1
#
_entry.id   AF-A0A8J1TY26-F1
#
_cell.length_a   1.000
_cell.length_b   1.000
_cell.length_c   1.000
_cell.angle_alpha   90.00
_cell.angle_beta   90.00
_cell.angle_gamma   90.00
#
_symmetry.space_group_name_H-M   'P 1'
#
loop_
_entity.id
_entity.type
_entity.pdbx_description
1 polymer ?
#
loop_
_entity_poly.entity_id
_entity_poly.type
_entity_poly.pdbx_seq_one_letter_code
_entity_poly.pdbx_strand_id
1 'polypeptide(L)'
;MHTELSNMIDMSNVTNTPEDGLTQNMELSQTQNSTTSGRRRNNQSNQENLSREERRRRRRATQKYRTAHATRERIRVEAFNVAFAELRKLLPTLPPDKKLSKIEILRLAICYISYLNHVLDLN
;
A
#
# COMPACT_ATOMS: atom_id res chain seq x y z
N MET A 1 -7.43 -37.98 17.18
CA MET A 1 -7.49 -36.77 18.03
C MET A 1 -6.90 -35.62 17.25
N HIS A 2 -7.77 -34.91 16.53
CA HIS A 2 -7.43 -33.80 15.64
C HIS A 2 -7.93 -32.51 16.29
N THR A 3 -7.05 -31.52 16.49
CA THR A 3 -7.34 -30.11 16.81
C THR A 3 -6.02 -29.35 16.57
N GLU A 4 -5.92 -28.16 15.96
CA GLU A 4 -6.80 -27.30 15.20
C GLU A 4 -5.83 -26.32 14.49
N LEU A 5 -5.76 -26.33 13.16
CA LEU A 5 -5.17 -25.26 12.36
C LEU A 5 -6.33 -24.52 11.71
N SER A 6 -6.89 -23.54 12.41
CA SER A 6 -7.84 -22.61 11.82
C SER A 6 -7.63 -21.23 12.40
N ASN A 7 -7.01 -20.37 11.60
CA ASN A 7 -7.19 -18.92 11.62
C ASN A 7 -6.94 -18.44 10.18
N MET A 8 -7.79 -18.90 9.26
CA MET A 8 -7.97 -18.22 7.99
C MET A 8 -8.73 -16.92 8.27
N ILE A 9 -8.11 -15.80 7.94
CA ILE A 9 -8.83 -14.52 7.84
C ILE A 9 -9.73 -14.65 6.61
N ASP A 10 -11.03 -14.79 6.85
CA ASP A 10 -12.07 -14.68 5.85
C ASP A 10 -12.11 -13.25 5.30
N MET A 11 -11.77 -13.08 4.02
CA MET A 11 -11.77 -11.81 3.30
C MET A 11 -13.06 -11.59 2.50
N SER A 12 -14.15 -12.29 2.82
CA SER A 12 -15.38 -12.23 2.02
C SER A 12 -16.30 -11.03 2.28
N ASN A 13 -16.04 -10.13 3.23
CA ASN A 13 -16.93 -8.99 3.49
C ASN A 13 -16.20 -7.66 3.68
N VAL A 14 -15.93 -6.94 2.58
CA VAL A 14 -16.10 -5.47 2.48
C VAL A 14 -16.36 -5.12 1.00
N THR A 15 -17.59 -5.32 0.54
CA THR A 15 -18.12 -4.59 -0.63
C THR A 15 -19.16 -3.62 -0.10
N ASN A 16 -18.77 -2.36 0.02
CA ASN A 16 -19.68 -1.21 0.03
C ASN A 16 -18.83 0.02 -0.35
N THR A 17 -18.83 0.33 -1.63
CA THR A 17 -18.43 1.65 -2.12
C THR A 17 -19.66 2.24 -2.80
N PRO A 18 -20.29 3.28 -2.23
CA PRO A 18 -21.20 4.12 -2.99
C PRO A 18 -20.37 4.95 -3.99
N GLU A 19 -20.88 5.05 -5.22
CA GLU A 19 -20.48 6.05 -6.20
C GLU A 19 -20.78 7.48 -5.70
N ASP A 20 -20.17 8.44 -6.39
CA ASP A 20 -20.28 9.90 -6.28
C ASP A 20 -19.48 10.61 -5.18
N GLY A 21 -18.45 11.35 -5.63
CA GLY A 21 -17.80 12.36 -4.81
C GLY A 21 -16.39 12.73 -5.27
N LEU A 22 -16.29 13.57 -6.31
CA LEU A 22 -15.15 14.48 -6.44
C LEU A 22 -15.15 15.42 -5.22
N THR A 23 -14.38 15.10 -4.18
CA THR A 23 -13.91 16.08 -3.20
C THR A 23 -12.48 15.78 -2.78
N GLN A 24 -11.59 16.53 -3.40
CA GLN A 24 -10.37 17.10 -2.83
C GLN A 24 -10.27 17.01 -1.30
N ASN A 25 -9.27 16.28 -0.81
CA ASN A 25 -8.67 16.50 0.51
C ASN A 25 -7.20 16.04 0.49
N MET A 26 -6.34 16.93 -0.03
CA MET A 26 -4.94 16.96 0.35
C MET A 26 -4.85 17.60 1.74
N GLU A 27 -5.33 16.90 2.76
CA GLU A 27 -5.26 17.38 4.13
C GLU A 27 -4.13 16.65 4.85
N LEU A 28 -2.96 17.30 4.86
CA LEU A 28 -1.93 17.06 5.85
C LEU A 28 -2.55 17.31 7.22
N SER A 29 -2.99 16.26 7.90
CA SER A 29 -3.46 16.38 9.27
C SER A 29 -2.29 16.82 10.16
N GLN A 30 -2.19 18.13 10.37
CA GLN A 30 -1.53 18.72 11.53
C GLN A 30 -2.36 18.29 12.75
N THR A 31 -1.97 17.20 13.39
CA THR A 31 -2.50 16.86 14.71
C THR A 31 -1.83 17.77 15.74
N GLN A 32 -2.49 18.89 16.02
CA GLN A 32 -2.26 19.67 17.23
C GLN A 32 -2.82 18.86 18.41
N ASN A 33 -1.94 18.27 19.21
CA ASN A 33 -2.29 17.79 20.56
C ASN A 33 -1.41 18.52 21.59
N SER A 34 -2.05 19.45 22.28
CA SER A 34 -1.52 20.17 23.43
C SER A 34 -1.41 19.25 24.65
N THR A 35 -0.31 19.43 25.38
CA THR A 35 -0.12 19.17 26.83
C THR A 35 -0.32 17.74 27.35
N THR A 36 0.77 16.96 27.35
CA THR A 36 1.18 16.27 28.57
C THR A 36 2.59 16.73 28.95
N SER A 37 2.65 17.60 29.95
CA SER A 37 3.88 18.02 30.62
C SER A 37 4.45 16.86 31.44
N GLY A 38 5.02 15.87 30.75
CA GLY A 38 5.75 14.75 31.32
C GLY A 38 7.25 15.06 31.36
N ARG A 39 7.70 15.58 32.49
CA ARG A 39 9.10 15.84 32.91
C ARG A 39 10.07 14.73 32.45
N ARG A 40 10.76 14.88 31.31
CA ARG A 40 11.88 14.00 30.91
C ARG A 40 13.22 14.61 31.34
N ARG A 41 13.57 14.33 32.59
CA ARG A 41 14.89 14.56 33.20
C ARG A 41 15.97 13.72 32.50
N ASN A 42 17.12 14.36 32.30
CA ASN A 42 18.49 13.83 32.18
C ASN A 42 18.70 12.49 31.46
N ASN A 43 19.07 12.54 30.16
CA ASN A 43 20.06 11.61 29.59
C ASN A 43 20.67 12.14 28.27
N GLN A 44 21.10 13.42 28.24
CA GLN A 44 21.76 14.01 27.05
C GLN A 44 23.26 13.68 26.98
N SER A 45 23.91 13.40 28.11
CA SER A 45 25.38 13.24 28.20
C SER A 45 25.93 11.94 27.59
N ASN A 46 25.10 10.99 27.20
CA ASN A 46 25.53 9.70 26.63
C ASN A 46 25.31 9.57 25.10
N GLN A 47 24.90 10.65 24.43
CA GLN A 47 24.64 10.65 22.98
C GLN A 47 25.85 11.02 22.11
N GLU A 48 26.85 11.67 22.71
CA GLU A 48 28.00 12.21 21.96
C GLU A 48 28.99 11.12 21.49
N ASN A 49 29.08 9.99 22.18
CA ASN A 49 30.00 8.88 21.85
C ASN A 49 29.40 7.76 20.97
N LEU A 50 28.22 7.96 20.39
CA LEU A 50 27.60 6.93 19.53
C LEU A 50 28.17 6.97 18.12
N SER A 51 28.61 5.82 17.62
CA SER A 51 28.91 5.62 16.20
C SER A 51 27.72 6.07 15.33
N ARG A 52 28.03 6.55 14.11
CA ARG A 52 27.01 6.94 13.11
C ARG A 52 25.97 5.84 12.89
N GLU A 53 26.38 4.57 12.95
CA GLU A 53 25.48 3.44 12.77
C GLU A 53 24.52 3.27 13.95
N GLU A 54 25.02 3.40 15.18
CA GLU A 54 24.20 3.29 16.39
C GLU A 54 23.14 4.41 16.45
N ARG A 55 23.49 5.64 16.02
CA ARG A 55 22.52 6.74 15.86
C ARG A 55 21.44 6.41 14.82
N ARG A 56 21.82 5.81 13.68
CA ARG A 56 20.85 5.37 12.65
C ARG A 56 19.92 4.29 13.18
N ARG A 57 20.46 3.28 13.87
CA ARG A 57 19.69 2.18 14.46
C ARG A 57 18.66 2.70 15.47
N ARG A 58 19.08 3.57 16.40
CA ARG A 58 18.16 4.19 17.38
C ARG A 58 17.06 5.00 16.71
N ARG A 59 17.38 5.80 15.68
CA ARG A 59 16.38 6.56 14.92
C ARG A 59 15.37 5.61 14.27
N ARG A 60 15.82 4.54 13.62
CA ARG A 60 14.96 3.54 12.97
C ARG A 60 14.07 2.79 13.96
N ALA A 61 14.54 2.61 15.19
CA ALA A 61 13.79 2.00 16.28
C ALA A 61 12.74 2.93 16.93
N THR A 62 12.67 4.22 16.56
CA THR A 62 11.60 5.09 17.04
C THR A 62 10.26 4.77 16.39
N GLN A 63 9.18 4.86 17.15
CA GLN A 63 7.82 4.66 16.60
C GLN A 63 7.53 5.63 15.46
N LYS A 64 7.93 6.91 15.60
CA LYS A 64 7.78 7.94 14.56
C LYS A 64 8.44 7.55 13.24
N TYR A 65 9.64 6.94 13.28
CA TYR A 65 10.30 6.49 12.05
C TYR A 65 9.57 5.32 11.43
N ARG A 66 9.18 4.32 12.24
CA ARG A 66 8.47 3.14 11.75
C ARG A 66 7.12 3.50 11.13
N THR A 67 6.33 4.35 11.78
CA THR A 67 5.03 4.78 11.25
C THR A 67 5.20 5.56 9.96
N ALA A 68 6.12 6.54 9.92
CA ALA A 68 6.39 7.29 8.69
C ALA A 68 6.84 6.39 7.53
N HIS A 69 7.66 5.37 7.81
CA HIS A 69 8.10 4.41 6.80
C HIS A 69 6.93 3.52 6.32
N ALA A 70 6.11 3.00 7.25
CA ALA A 70 4.94 2.20 6.91
C ALA A 70 3.92 3.00 6.07
N THR A 71 3.67 4.27 6.41
CA THR A 71 2.79 5.15 5.62
C THR A 71 3.32 5.35 4.21
N ARG A 72 4.62 5.60 4.03
CA ARG A 72 5.22 5.75 2.69
C ARG A 72 5.09 4.48 1.86
N GLU A 73 5.33 3.33 2.48
CA GLU A 73 5.19 2.04 1.81
C GLU A 73 3.75 1.78 1.40
N ARG A 74 2.78 2.08 2.27
CA ARG A 74 1.36 1.98 1.96
C ARG A 74 0.99 2.83 0.73
N ILE A 75 1.42 4.09 0.69
CA ILE A 75 1.19 4.99 -0.46
C ILE A 75 1.82 4.42 -1.72
N ARG A 76 3.06 3.90 -1.65
CA ARG A 76 3.73 3.28 -2.79
C ARG A 76 2.93 2.10 -3.35
N VAL A 77 2.46 1.21 -2.47
CA VAL A 77 1.66 0.03 -2.85
C VAL A 77 0.29 0.44 -3.39
N GLU A 78 -0.33 1.46 -2.82
CA GLU A 78 -1.60 2.01 -3.28
C GLU A 78 -1.47 2.58 -4.70
N ALA A 79 -0.44 3.39 -4.96
CA ALA A 79 -0.15 3.89 -6.30
C ALA A 79 0.07 2.75 -7.32
N PHE A 80 0.79 1.70 -6.92
CA PHE A 80 0.96 0.49 -7.74
C PHE A 80 -0.39 -0.21 -8.03
N ASN A 81 -1.25 -0.36 -7.02
CA ASN A 81 -2.55 -1.02 -7.17
C ASN A 81 -3.52 -0.21 -8.04
N VAL A 82 -3.47 1.13 -7.97
CA VAL A 82 -4.23 2.02 -8.86
C VAL A 82 -3.82 1.79 -10.31
N ALA A 83 -2.51 1.81 -10.62
CA ALA A 83 -2.04 1.51 -11.97
C ALA A 83 -2.45 0.11 -12.45
N PHE A 84 -2.48 -0.87 -11.54
CA PHE A 84 -2.93 -2.23 -11.84
C PHE A 84 -4.44 -2.31 -12.15
N ALA A 85 -5.25 -1.53 -11.45
CA ALA A 85 -6.69 -1.43 -11.70
C ALA A 85 -6.97 -0.74 -13.04
N GLU A 86 -6.24 0.32 -13.38
CA GLU A 86 -6.34 0.97 -14.69
C GLU A 86 -5.98 0.02 -15.82
N LEU A 87 -4.89 -0.77 -15.68
CA LEU A 87 -4.56 -1.82 -16.65
C LEU A 87 -5.71 -2.83 -16.80
N ARG A 88 -6.30 -3.30 -15.69
CA ARG A 88 -7.41 -4.28 -15.72
C ARG A 88 -8.62 -3.78 -16.51
N LYS A 89 -8.94 -2.49 -16.47
CA LYS A 89 -10.08 -1.90 -17.20
C LYS A 89 -9.92 -2.01 -18.72
N LEU A 90 -8.69 -2.02 -19.22
CA LEU A 90 -8.38 -2.13 -20.64
C LEU A 90 -8.43 -3.56 -21.17
N LEU A 91 -8.48 -4.56 -20.30
CA LEU A 91 -8.38 -5.96 -20.70
C LEU A 91 -9.75 -6.56 -21.01
N PRO A 92 -9.91 -7.24 -22.16
CA PRO A 92 -11.16 -7.90 -22.50
C PRO A 92 -11.37 -9.16 -21.65
N THR A 93 -12.52 -9.26 -20.97
CA THR A 93 -12.91 -10.44 -20.19
C THR A 93 -14.38 -10.79 -20.37
N LEU A 94 -14.70 -12.07 -20.23
CA LEU A 94 -16.08 -12.57 -20.14
C LEU A 94 -16.25 -13.35 -18.81
N PRO A 95 -17.13 -12.91 -17.89
CA PRO A 95 -17.88 -11.65 -17.92
C PRO A 95 -16.96 -10.42 -17.73
N PRO A 96 -17.43 -9.18 -18.02
CA PRO A 96 -16.62 -7.95 -17.93
C PRO A 96 -16.03 -7.70 -16.54
N ASP A 97 -16.72 -8.14 -15.49
CA ASP A 97 -16.38 -7.98 -14.08
C ASP A 97 -15.55 -9.15 -13.51
N LYS A 98 -15.08 -10.08 -14.36
CA LYS A 98 -14.24 -11.21 -13.93
C LYS A 98 -13.07 -10.74 -13.07
N LYS A 99 -13.00 -11.20 -11.83
CA LYS A 99 -11.84 -10.93 -10.96
C LYS A 99 -10.61 -11.64 -11.51
N LEU A 100 -9.54 -10.88 -11.74
CA LEU A 100 -8.25 -11.40 -12.21
C LEU A 100 -7.17 -11.14 -11.14
N SER A 101 -6.31 -12.13 -10.93
CA SER A 101 -5.09 -11.97 -10.13
C SER A 101 -4.05 -11.10 -10.85
N LYS A 102 -3.03 -10.65 -10.10
CA LYS A 102 -1.98 -9.79 -10.67
C LYS A 102 -1.26 -10.43 -11.84
N ILE A 103 -0.98 -11.74 -11.75
CA ILE A 103 -0.30 -12.48 -12.81
C ILE A 103 -1.19 -12.68 -14.04
N GLU A 104 -2.49 -12.91 -13.85
CA GLU A 104 -3.43 -13.05 -14.97
C GLU A 104 -3.57 -11.75 -15.76
N ILE A 105 -3.67 -10.60 -15.07
CA ILE A 105 -3.71 -9.28 -15.72
C ILE A 105 -2.47 -9.06 -16.58
N LEU A 106 -1.26 -9.36 -16.07
CA LEU A 106 -0.02 -9.19 -16.84
C LEU A 106 0.02 -10.11 -18.08
N ARG A 107 -0.34 -11.38 -17.91
CA ARG A 107 -0.38 -12.35 -19.01
C ARG A 107 -1.39 -11.92 -20.08
N LEU A 108 -2.59 -11.53 -19.66
CA LEU A 108 -3.66 -11.11 -20.56
C LEU A 108 -3.29 -9.81 -21.28
N ALA A 109 -2.64 -8.85 -20.62
CA ALA A 109 -2.14 -7.63 -21.25
C ALA A 109 -1.13 -7.94 -22.36
N ILE A 110 -0.16 -8.83 -22.12
CA ILE A 110 0.81 -9.25 -23.12
C ILE A 110 0.09 -9.89 -24.31
N CYS A 111 -0.81 -10.85 -24.06
CA CYS A 111 -1.58 -11.50 -25.12
C CYS A 111 -2.42 -10.51 -25.92
N TYR A 112 -3.03 -9.52 -25.25
CA TYR A 112 -3.91 -8.56 -25.90
C TYR A 112 -3.14 -7.58 -26.78
N ILE A 113 -1.98 -7.09 -26.33
CA ILE A 113 -1.09 -6.28 -27.18
C ILE A 113 -0.68 -7.07 -28.43
N SER A 114 -0.24 -8.33 -28.28
CA SER A 114 0.12 -9.18 -29.41
C SER A 114 -1.03 -9.42 -30.38
N TYR A 115 -2.24 -9.62 -29.85
CA TYR A 115 -3.46 -9.77 -30.66
C TYR A 115 -3.76 -8.51 -31.48
N LEU A 116 -3.73 -7.33 -30.83
CA LEU A 116 -3.99 -6.07 -31.53
C LEU A 116 -2.95 -5.79 -32.62
N ASN A 117 -1.67 -6.06 -32.37
CA ASN A 117 -0.62 -5.95 -33.40
C ASN A 117 -0.91 -6.86 -34.60
N HIS A 118 -1.28 -8.12 -34.34
CA HIS A 118 -1.64 -9.04 -35.43
C HIS A 118 -2.84 -8.57 -36.25
N VAL A 119 -3.88 -8.03 -35.60
CA VAL A 119 -5.04 -7.46 -36.29
C VAL A 119 -4.65 -6.27 -37.17
N LEU A 120 -3.71 -5.43 -36.71
CA LEU A 120 -3.21 -4.30 -37.49
C LEU A 120 -2.36 -4.74 -38.69
N ASP A 121 -1.56 -5.79 -38.55
CA ASP A 121 -0.72 -6.33 -39.64
C ASP A 121 -1.53 -7.08 -40.72
N LEU A 122 -2.75 -7.52 -40.39
CA LEU A 122 -3.67 -8.20 -41.30
C LEU A 122 -4.50 -7.25 -42.19
N ASN A 123 -4.37 -5.93 -41.99
CA ASN A 123 -5.03 -4.88 -42.76
C ASN A 123 -4.05 -4.16 -43.69
#